data_AF-X1FUL7-F1
#
_entry.id   AF-X1FUL7-F1
#
_cell.length_a   1.000
_cell.length_b   1.000
_cell.length_c   1.000
_cell.angle_alpha   90.00
_cell.angle_beta   90.00
_cell.angle_gamma   90.00
#
_symmetry.space_group_name_H-M   'P 1'
#
loop_
_entity.id
_entity.type
_entity.pdbx_description
1 polymer ?
#
loop_
_entity_poly.entity_id
_entity_poly.type
_entity_poly.pdbx_seq_one_letter_code
_entity_poly.pdbx_strand_id
1 'polypeptide(L)'
;MDNISKTIRTAIKMEKNGIDFYHKAEEKTSYSLAKKMFLSFAEDEKRHLTVLKEILTDLKFSDFDQFFAEKPGQKIENIFEEARSEIKEKIAASPDELEALKIGIDMELESVEFYQTALEKSEDNHQKAF
;
A
#
# COMPACT_ATOMS: atom_id res chain seq x y z
N MET A 1 -7.27 24.17 11.17
CA MET A 1 -6.81 23.94 9.78
C MET A 1 -5.36 23.42 9.69
N ASP A 2 -4.47 23.68 10.67
CA ASP A 2 -3.04 23.30 10.58
C ASP A 2 -2.72 21.79 10.74
N ASN A 3 -3.60 21.02 11.39
CA ASN A 3 -3.33 19.61 11.72
C ASN A 3 -3.53 18.66 10.51
N ILE A 4 -4.56 18.89 9.70
CA ILE A 4 -4.93 18.00 8.58
C ILE A 4 -3.88 18.02 7.46
N SER A 5 -3.37 19.21 7.09
CA SER A 5 -2.34 19.32 6.05
C SER A 5 -1.06 18.61 6.48
N LYS A 6 -0.74 18.64 7.78
CA LYS A 6 0.42 17.94 8.33
C LYS A 6 0.24 16.43 8.33
N THR A 7 -0.94 15.94 8.72
CA THR A 7 -1.30 14.50 8.67
C THR A 7 -1.20 13.98 7.24
N ILE A 8 -1.85 14.64 6.28
CA ILE A 8 -1.82 14.24 4.87
C ILE A 8 -0.41 14.32 4.28
N ARG A 9 0.40 15.31 4.63
CA ARG A 9 1.82 15.37 4.20
C ARG A 9 2.66 14.24 4.78
N THR A 10 2.33 13.79 5.98
CA THR A 10 3.00 12.64 6.62
C THR A 10 2.59 11.35 5.90
N ALA A 11 1.29 11.15 5.68
CA ALA A 11 0.75 10.05 4.89
C ALA A 11 1.41 9.97 3.50
N ILE A 12 1.45 11.09 2.76
CA ILE A 12 2.12 11.17 1.45
C ILE A 12 3.59 10.73 1.51
N LYS A 13 4.29 11.02 2.61
CA LYS A 13 5.67 10.59 2.80
C LYS A 13 5.76 9.08 3.06
N MET A 14 4.83 8.52 3.83
CA MET A 14 4.74 7.09 4.09
C MET A 14 4.52 6.31 2.79
N GLU A 15 3.52 6.70 1.99
CA GLU A 15 3.25 6.04 0.69
C GLU A 15 4.46 6.12 -0.25
N LYS A 16 5.15 7.27 -0.31
CA LYS A 16 6.36 7.40 -1.13
C LYS A 16 7.49 6.49 -0.67
N ASN A 17 7.64 6.32 0.63
CA ASN A 17 8.63 5.39 1.19
C ASN A 17 8.24 3.94 0.89
N GLY A 18 6.95 3.59 0.97
CA GLY A 18 6.40 2.29 0.55
C GLY A 18 6.71 1.98 -0.90
N ILE A 19 6.42 2.90 -1.82
CA ILE A 19 6.74 2.77 -3.25
C ILE A 19 8.23 2.48 -3.48
N ASP A 20 9.12 3.28 -2.89
CA ASP A 20 10.57 3.10 -3.02
C ASP A 20 11.05 1.79 -2.40
N PHE A 21 10.51 1.42 -1.24
CA PHE A 21 10.81 0.17 -0.57
C PHE A 21 10.44 -1.05 -1.43
N TYR A 22 9.21 -1.11 -1.93
CA TYR A 22 8.74 -2.24 -2.73
C TYR A 22 9.45 -2.32 -4.10
N HIS A 23 9.78 -1.20 -4.73
CA HIS A 23 10.63 -1.22 -5.93
C HIS A 23 12.03 -1.77 -5.63
N LYS A 24 12.66 -1.37 -4.52
CA LYS A 24 13.95 -1.96 -4.11
C LYS A 24 13.86 -3.44 -3.78
N ALA A 25 12.75 -3.89 -3.19
CA ALA A 25 12.51 -5.31 -2.91
C ALA A 25 12.38 -6.12 -4.21
N GLU A 26 11.64 -5.59 -5.19
CA GLU A 26 11.52 -6.17 -6.53
C GLU A 26 12.88 -6.32 -7.23
N GLU A 27 13.71 -5.27 -7.21
CA GLU A 27 15.02 -5.28 -7.85
C GLU A 27 15.96 -6.33 -7.24
N LYS A 28 15.84 -6.58 -5.92
CA LYS A 28 16.70 -7.50 -5.17
C LYS A 28 16.27 -8.97 -5.29
N THR A 29 14.99 -9.27 -5.46
CA THR A 29 14.57 -10.66 -5.62
C THR A 29 14.95 -11.22 -7.00
N SER A 30 15.30 -12.50 -7.02
CA SER A 30 15.52 -13.28 -8.26
C SER A 30 14.29 -14.09 -8.68
N TYR A 31 13.26 -14.15 -7.85
CA TYR A 31 12.07 -14.96 -8.10
C TYR A 31 11.00 -14.12 -8.82
N SER A 32 10.60 -14.58 -10.00
CA SER A 32 9.61 -13.90 -10.86
C SER A 32 8.30 -13.60 -10.14
N LEU A 33 7.83 -14.54 -9.32
CA LEU A 33 6.60 -14.40 -8.54
C LEU A 33 6.72 -13.31 -7.46
N ALA A 34 7.82 -13.31 -6.71
CA ALA A 34 8.08 -12.29 -5.70
C ALA A 34 8.21 -10.90 -6.34
N LYS A 35 8.82 -10.79 -7.52
CA LYS A 35 8.86 -9.54 -8.31
C LYS A 35 7.46 -9.01 -8.60
N LYS A 36 6.59 -9.86 -9.16
CA LYS A 36 5.20 -9.48 -9.45
C LYS A 36 4.47 -9.02 -8.19
N MET A 37 4.68 -9.70 -7.07
CA MET A 37 4.07 -9.37 -5.79
C MET A 37 4.53 -8.00 -5.28
N PHE A 38 5.85 -7.75 -5.22
CA PHE A 38 6.37 -6.44 -4.80
C PHE A 38 5.95 -5.31 -5.74
N LEU A 39 5.88 -5.55 -7.06
CA LEU A 39 5.30 -4.58 -8.00
C LEU A 39 3.83 -4.28 -7.70
N SER A 40 3.03 -5.31 -7.36
CA SER A 40 1.64 -5.10 -6.98
C SER A 40 1.52 -4.20 -5.74
N PHE A 41 2.34 -4.43 -4.71
CA PHE A 41 2.34 -3.57 -3.53
C PHE A 41 2.75 -2.13 -3.87
N ALA A 42 3.78 -1.93 -4.71
CA ALA A 42 4.17 -0.60 -5.16
C ALA A 42 3.05 0.13 -5.93
N GLU A 43 2.22 -0.59 -6.68
CA GLU A 43 1.05 -0.02 -7.35
C GLU A 43 -0.08 0.33 -6.37
N ASP A 44 -0.26 -0.45 -5.31
CA ASP A 44 -1.23 -0.16 -4.25
C ASP A 44 -0.88 1.18 -3.56
N GLU A 45 0.38 1.36 -3.16
CA GLU A 45 0.91 2.59 -2.56
C GLU A 45 0.78 3.81 -3.50
N LYS A 46 0.93 3.62 -4.83
CA LYS A 46 0.70 4.70 -5.82
C LYS A 46 -0.76 5.14 -5.86
N ARG A 47 -1.71 4.21 -5.71
CA ARG A 47 -3.14 4.55 -5.63
C ARG A 47 -3.42 5.32 -4.35
N HIS A 48 -2.94 4.85 -3.20
CA HIS A 48 -3.06 5.58 -1.93
C HIS A 48 -2.50 7.00 -2.04
N LEU A 49 -1.29 7.17 -2.59
CA LEU A 49 -0.67 8.47 -2.82
C LEU A 49 -1.51 9.38 -3.72
N THR A 50 -2.18 8.83 -4.73
CA THR A 50 -3.03 9.61 -5.63
C THR A 50 -4.24 10.15 -4.88
N VAL A 51 -4.92 9.29 -4.12
CA VAL A 51 -6.05 9.66 -3.26
C VAL A 51 -5.64 10.77 -2.27
N LEU A 52 -4.51 10.61 -1.58
CA LEU A 52 -4.01 11.60 -0.62
C LEU A 52 -3.71 12.97 -1.25
N LYS A 53 -3.22 12.99 -2.50
CA LYS A 53 -2.97 14.24 -3.23
C LYS A 53 -4.28 14.94 -3.59
N GLU A 54 -5.29 14.20 -4.00
CA GLU A 54 -6.58 14.78 -4.40
C GLU A 54 -7.28 15.46 -3.22
N ILE A 55 -7.24 14.85 -2.03
CA ILE A 55 -7.70 15.48 -0.77
C ILE A 55 -6.94 16.78 -0.51
N LEU A 56 -5.60 16.77 -0.63
CA LEU A 56 -4.79 17.94 -0.32
C LEU A 56 -5.09 19.10 -1.28
N THR A 57 -5.50 18.79 -2.50
CA THR A 57 -5.90 19.78 -3.50
C THR A 57 -7.35 20.27 -3.36
N ASP A 58 -8.07 19.83 -2.32
CA ASP A 58 -9.47 20.18 -2.03
C ASP A 58 -10.42 19.85 -3.20
N LEU A 59 -10.03 18.90 -4.04
CA LEU A 59 -10.92 18.31 -5.03
C LEU A 59 -11.94 17.49 -4.25
N LYS A 60 -13.23 17.75 -4.47
CA LYS A 60 -14.33 16.98 -3.87
C LYS A 60 -14.26 15.54 -4.37
N PHE A 61 -13.43 14.75 -3.71
CA PHE A 61 -13.21 13.35 -3.99
C PHE A 61 -14.49 12.61 -3.65
N SER A 62 -15.16 12.07 -4.65
CA SER A 62 -16.45 11.36 -4.46
C SER A 62 -16.50 9.98 -5.10
N ASP A 63 -15.47 9.60 -5.87
CA ASP A 63 -15.42 8.33 -6.60
C ASP A 63 -14.34 7.39 -6.03
N PHE A 64 -14.42 7.08 -4.72
CA PHE A 64 -13.60 6.02 -4.11
C PHE A 64 -13.71 4.70 -4.87
N ASP A 65 -14.92 4.36 -5.29
CA ASP A 65 -15.21 3.14 -6.04
C ASP A 65 -14.48 3.10 -7.38
N GLN A 66 -14.18 4.25 -7.99
CA GLN A 66 -13.40 4.31 -9.22
C GLN A 66 -11.91 4.02 -8.97
N PHE A 67 -11.34 4.58 -7.90
CA PHE A 67 -9.93 4.40 -7.56
C PHE A 67 -9.62 2.99 -7.03
N PHE A 68 -10.60 2.38 -6.36
CA PHE A 68 -10.48 1.04 -5.77
C PHE A 68 -11.40 0.00 -6.43
N ALA A 69 -11.81 0.24 -7.68
CA ALA A 69 -12.63 -0.69 -8.47
C ALA A 69 -12.01 -2.11 -8.52
N GLU A 70 -10.68 -2.17 -8.55
CA GLU A 70 -9.90 -3.37 -8.25
C GLU A 70 -9.47 -3.32 -6.79
N LYS A 71 -9.90 -4.30 -5.99
CA LYS A 71 -9.48 -4.37 -4.59
C LYS A 71 -7.97 -4.61 -4.51
N PRO A 72 -7.22 -3.91 -3.64
CA PRO A 72 -5.77 -4.10 -3.47
C PRO A 72 -5.38 -5.58 -3.33
N GLY A 73 -6.13 -6.32 -2.52
CA GLY A 73 -5.92 -7.76 -2.31
C GLY A 73 -6.16 -8.67 -3.52
N GLN A 74 -6.93 -8.24 -4.53
CA GLN A 74 -7.32 -9.10 -5.65
C GLN A 74 -6.12 -9.42 -6.58
N LYS A 75 -5.21 -8.46 -6.80
CA LYS A 75 -4.00 -8.70 -7.59
C LYS A 75 -3.07 -9.70 -6.90
N ILE A 76 -2.93 -9.55 -5.59
CA ILE A 76 -2.14 -10.43 -4.74
C ILE A 76 -2.76 -11.84 -4.71
N GLU A 77 -4.08 -11.96 -4.59
CA GLU A 77 -4.79 -13.23 -4.68
C GLU A 77 -4.50 -13.96 -5.99
N ASN A 78 -4.57 -13.26 -7.13
CA ASN A 78 -4.21 -13.82 -8.43
C ASN A 78 -2.75 -14.30 -8.47
N ILE A 79 -1.82 -13.51 -7.93
CA ILE A 79 -0.41 -13.89 -7.82
C ILE A 79 -0.26 -15.15 -6.95
N PHE A 80 -0.99 -15.27 -5.84
CA PHE A 80 -0.99 -16.48 -5.01
C PHE A 80 -1.65 -17.68 -5.71
N GLU A 81 -2.62 -17.48 -6.59
CA GLU A 81 -3.19 -18.54 -7.43
C GLU A 81 -2.21 -19.02 -8.50
N GLU A 82 -1.50 -18.10 -9.14
CA GLU A 82 -0.36 -18.40 -10.03
C GLU A 82 0.69 -19.20 -9.25
N ALA A 83 1.05 -18.74 -8.05
CA ALA A 83 1.98 -19.42 -7.15
C ALA A 83 1.52 -20.84 -6.82
N ARG A 84 0.26 -21.03 -6.41
CA ARG A 84 -0.30 -22.37 -6.10
C ARG A 84 -0.19 -23.31 -7.30
N SER A 85 -0.34 -22.79 -8.51
CA SER A 85 -0.22 -23.58 -9.74
C SER A 85 1.23 -23.95 -10.04
N GLU A 86 2.20 -23.08 -9.71
CA GLU A 86 3.65 -23.29 -9.87
C GLU A 86 4.27 -24.15 -8.74
N ILE A 87 3.79 -24.02 -7.50
CA ILE A 87 4.31 -24.67 -6.26
C ILE A 87 4.14 -26.20 -6.25
N LYS A 88 3.43 -26.78 -7.23
CA LYS A 88 3.56 -28.23 -7.51
C LYS A 88 5.02 -28.65 -7.72
N GLU A 89 5.91 -27.72 -8.08
CA GLU A 89 7.36 -27.88 -7.97
C GLU A 89 8.00 -26.81 -7.07
N LYS A 90 8.38 -27.24 -5.86
CA LYS A 90 9.21 -26.59 -4.82
C LYS A 90 9.70 -25.15 -5.09
N ILE A 91 9.12 -24.17 -4.39
CA ILE A 91 9.74 -22.85 -4.16
C ILE A 91 10.06 -22.73 -2.67
N ALA A 92 11.34 -22.54 -2.34
CA ALA A 92 11.77 -22.03 -1.05
C ALA A 92 12.11 -20.55 -1.24
N ALA A 93 11.39 -19.67 -0.52
CA ALA A 93 11.70 -18.24 -0.47
C ALA A 93 13.07 -18.03 0.20
N SER A 94 13.79 -17.00 -0.22
CA SER A 94 15.05 -16.63 0.44
C SER A 94 14.78 -15.96 1.79
N PRO A 95 15.75 -16.00 2.73
CA PRO A 95 15.65 -15.24 3.98
C PRO A 95 15.39 -13.74 3.75
N ASP A 96 16.00 -13.15 2.72
CA ASP A 96 15.87 -11.74 2.39
C ASP A 96 14.45 -11.39 1.92
N GLU A 97 13.79 -12.29 1.18
CA GLU A 97 12.40 -12.10 0.75
C GLU A 97 11.43 -12.18 1.93
N LEU A 98 11.65 -13.12 2.84
CA LEU A 98 10.86 -13.24 4.07
C LEU A 98 11.05 -12.02 4.97
N GLU A 99 12.26 -11.48 5.04
CA GLU A 99 12.55 -10.24 5.77
C GLU A 99 11.86 -9.03 5.13
N ALA A 100 11.95 -8.89 3.80
CA ALA A 100 11.27 -7.81 3.07
C ALA A 100 9.74 -7.86 3.27
N LEU A 101 9.14 -9.06 3.30
CA LEU A 101 7.72 -9.23 3.58
C LEU A 101 7.34 -8.84 5.01
N LYS A 102 8.17 -9.19 6.01
CA LYS A 102 7.95 -8.78 7.41
C LYS A 102 7.99 -7.26 7.55
N ILE A 103 9.02 -6.63 6.97
CA ILE A 103 9.15 -5.17 6.98
C ILE A 103 7.94 -4.53 6.29
N GLY A 104 7.50 -5.08 5.16
CA GLY A 104 6.28 -4.62 4.49
C GLY A 104 5.06 -4.69 5.40
N ILE A 105 4.82 -5.82 6.07
CA ILE A 105 3.71 -5.98 7.03
C ILE A 105 3.80 -4.95 8.16
N ASP A 106 4.98 -4.74 8.73
CA ASP A 106 5.17 -3.76 9.80
C ASP A 106 4.87 -2.33 9.32
N MET A 107 5.32 -1.95 8.12
CA MET A 107 5.03 -0.67 7.49
C MET A 107 3.52 -0.45 7.27
N GLU A 108 2.82 -1.48 6.80
CA GLU A 108 1.37 -1.42 6.60
C GLU A 108 0.62 -1.28 7.92
N LEU A 109 1.02 -2.03 8.96
CA LEU A 109 0.41 -1.94 10.29
C LEU A 109 0.61 -0.56 10.92
N GLU A 110 1.81 0.00 10.84
CA GLU A 110 2.08 1.38 11.27
C GLU A 110 1.22 2.39 10.52
N SER A 111 1.00 2.18 9.22
CA SER A 111 0.12 3.02 8.39
C SER A 111 -1.34 2.92 8.84
N VAL A 112 -1.84 1.72 9.10
CA VAL A 112 -3.19 1.50 9.64
C VAL A 112 -3.38 2.20 10.99
N GLU A 113 -2.46 2.04 11.92
CA GLU A 113 -2.52 2.70 13.24
C GLU A 113 -2.50 4.23 13.11
N PHE A 114 -1.66 4.75 12.19
CA PHE A 114 -1.59 6.17 11.90
C PHE A 114 -2.93 6.72 11.39
N TYR A 115 -3.56 6.05 10.42
CA TYR A 115 -4.85 6.46 9.86
C TYR A 115 -5.99 6.36 10.87
N GLN A 116 -6.04 5.29 11.67
CA GLN A 116 -7.03 5.15 12.75
C GLN A 116 -6.91 6.27 13.78
N THR A 117 -5.68 6.59 14.19
CA THR A 117 -5.42 7.70 15.11
C THR A 117 -5.82 9.06 14.52
N ALA A 118 -5.60 9.25 13.21
CA ALA A 118 -6.02 10.47 12.51
C ALA A 118 -7.55 10.61 12.46
N LEU A 119 -8.26 9.50 12.22
CA LEU A 119 -9.71 9.42 12.20
C LEU A 119 -10.34 9.79 13.55
N GLU A 120 -9.83 9.22 14.65
CA GLU A 120 -10.30 9.50 16.01
C GLU A 120 -10.16 10.96 16.41
N LYS A 121 -9.09 11.62 15.93
CA LYS A 121 -8.77 13.02 16.24
C LYS A 121 -9.48 14.02 15.33
N SER A 122 -10.17 13.57 14.30
CA SER A 122 -10.91 14.46 13.41
C SER A 122 -12.30 14.78 13.97
N GLU A 123 -12.71 16.05 13.89
CA GLU A 123 -14.08 16.50 14.22
C GLU A 123 -14.94 16.72 12.98
N ASP A 124 -14.34 16.62 11.78
CA ASP A 124 -14.99 16.89 10.50
C ASP A 124 -15.50 15.59 9.87
N ASN A 125 -16.81 15.51 9.67
CA ASN A 125 -17.44 14.33 9.07
C ASN A 125 -16.97 14.05 7.63
N HIS A 126 -16.51 15.06 6.90
CA HIS A 126 -15.91 14.86 5.57
C HIS A 126 -14.54 14.19 5.67
N GLN A 127 -13.78 14.49 6.72
CA GLN A 127 -12.48 13.87 7.00
C GLN A 127 -12.61 12.48 7.63
N LYS A 128 -13.76 12.15 8.23
CA LYS A 128 -14.05 10.80 8.74
C LYS A 128 -14.58 9.83 7.67
N ALA A 129 -15.12 10.39 6.59
CA ALA A 129 -15.49 9.61 5.43
C ALA A 129 -14.26 9.20 4.59
N PHE A 130 -13.12 9.84 4.88
CA PHE A 130 -11.80 9.51 4.38
C PHE A 130 -11.12 8.47 5.29
#